data_AF-A0A7J8JBA5-F1
#
_entry.id   AF-A0A7J8JBA5-F1
#
_cell.length_a   1.000
_cell.length_b   1.000
_cell.length_c   1.000
_cell.angle_alpha   90.00
_cell.angle_beta   90.00
_cell.angle_gamma   90.00
#
_symmetry.space_group_name_H-M   'P 1'
#
loop_
_entity.id
_entity.type
_entity.pdbx_description
1 polymer ?
#
loop_
_entity_poly.entity_id
_entity_poly.type
_entity_poly.pdbx_seq_one_letter_code
_entity_poly.pdbx_strand_id
1 'polypeptide(L)'
;MVVSSPTNMDTFPTNFPPSGDNGLTSSQTEFQKMLIDERLRCDHHKTNYQTLKAEHTRLQDEYMKSQNELKRLLIEKQSNQEKLQLLLEELRGELVEKTKDLEEMKMQVLTPQKLELLRAQIQQELETPMRERFRDLDEEVEKYRAEYNKLRYEHTFLKSEFEHQKEEFARILGEEKIKYESEIVRLEEDKEELHKQLLSVDPTKDSKRTEQLLREKVHLCQKLKGLEAEVAELRAEKENSGAQVENVQRIQVRQLAEMQATLRSLEVSF
;
A
#
# COMPACT_ATOMS: atom_id res chain seq x y z
N MET A 1 56.64 -63.37 77.35
CA MET A 1 56.38 -62.94 78.74
C MET A 1 55.98 -64.19 79.51
N VAL A 2 56.90 -64.84 80.23
CA VAL A 2 57.19 -64.64 81.68
C VAL A 2 55.91 -64.98 82.47
N VAL A 3 55.82 -66.09 83.23
CA VAL A 3 56.54 -66.36 84.48
C VAL A 3 56.67 -67.87 84.73
N SER A 4 57.90 -68.29 85.05
CA SER A 4 58.28 -69.58 85.65
C SER A 4 58.20 -69.47 87.18
N SER A 5 57.94 -70.58 87.91
CA SER A 5 58.64 -70.92 89.17
C SER A 5 58.28 -72.34 89.66
N PRO A 6 59.29 -73.20 89.95
CA PRO A 6 59.15 -74.54 90.54
C PRO A 6 59.53 -74.54 92.04
N THR A 7 59.93 -75.70 92.56
CA THR A 7 60.59 -76.01 93.87
C THR A 7 59.68 -76.39 95.04
N ASN A 8 59.70 -77.66 95.48
CA ASN A 8 60.58 -78.10 96.57
C ASN A 8 60.48 -79.61 96.82
N MET A 9 61.65 -80.22 97.07
CA MET A 9 61.87 -81.61 97.45
C MET A 9 62.31 -81.68 98.91
N ASP A 10 61.92 -82.80 99.53
CA ASP A 10 62.54 -83.52 100.63
C ASP A 10 62.63 -82.93 102.04
N THR A 11 62.04 -83.69 102.97
CA THR A 11 62.56 -83.83 104.34
C THR A 11 62.12 -85.19 104.91
N PHE A 12 63.04 -86.14 104.99
CA PHE A 12 62.93 -87.32 105.87
C PHE A 12 63.58 -87.02 107.22
N PRO A 13 63.11 -87.66 108.30
CA PRO A 13 64.04 -88.20 109.29
C PRO A 13 63.71 -89.64 109.69
N THR A 14 64.68 -90.49 109.38
CA THR A 14 65.27 -91.59 110.16
C THR A 14 64.78 -91.76 111.61
N ASN A 15 64.28 -92.95 111.96
CA ASN A 15 64.44 -93.59 113.27
C ASN A 15 64.35 -95.13 113.13
N PHE A 16 65.32 -95.82 113.73
CA PHE A 16 65.61 -97.27 113.64
C PHE A 16 65.09 -98.02 114.91
N PRO A 17 65.14 -99.39 114.99
CA PRO A 17 63.97 -100.26 115.18
C PRO A 17 63.94 -100.98 116.56
N PRO A 18 63.08 -102.00 116.74
CA PRO A 18 63.69 -103.31 117.03
C PRO A 18 63.00 -104.51 116.36
N SER A 19 63.84 -105.37 115.80
CA SER A 19 63.92 -106.81 116.08
C SER A 19 62.64 -107.64 116.07
N GLY A 20 62.50 -108.52 115.07
CA GLY A 20 61.57 -109.64 115.15
C GLY A 20 61.16 -110.20 113.79
N ASP A 21 62.06 -110.98 113.18
CA ASP A 21 61.71 -112.25 112.54
C ASP A 21 60.54 -112.23 111.54
N ASN A 22 60.77 -111.83 110.26
CA ASN A 22 59.94 -112.19 109.10
C ASN A 22 60.48 -111.66 107.75
N GLY A 23 61.74 -111.98 107.43
CA GLY A 23 62.45 -111.51 106.21
C GLY A 23 61.91 -112.00 104.85
N LEU A 24 60.70 -112.58 104.80
CA LEU A 24 60.07 -113.10 103.57
C LEU A 24 58.74 -112.43 103.19
N THR A 25 58.09 -111.66 104.08
CA THR A 25 56.75 -111.08 103.83
C THR A 25 56.75 -109.57 103.52
N SER A 26 57.75 -108.80 103.97
CA SER A 26 57.86 -107.35 103.68
C SER A 26 58.21 -107.06 102.22
N SER A 27 59.19 -107.79 101.66
CA SER A 27 59.57 -107.70 100.24
C SER A 27 58.42 -108.10 99.30
N GLN A 28 57.57 -109.05 99.72
CA GLN A 28 56.38 -109.46 98.97
C GLN A 28 55.31 -108.36 98.93
N THR A 29 55.15 -107.62 100.02
CA THR A 29 54.16 -106.53 100.13
C THR A 29 54.58 -105.29 99.33
N GLU A 30 55.88 -104.95 99.33
CA GLU A 30 56.43 -103.88 98.50
C GLU A 30 56.37 -104.20 97.00
N PHE A 31 56.63 -105.46 96.62
CA PHE A 31 56.47 -105.94 95.25
C PHE A 31 55.00 -105.88 94.78
N GLN A 32 54.06 -106.25 95.65
CA GLN A 32 52.63 -106.15 95.37
C GLN A 32 52.17 -104.69 95.17
N LYS A 33 52.70 -103.76 95.96
CA LYS A 33 52.46 -102.32 95.77
C LYS A 33 53.00 -101.81 94.43
N MET A 34 54.22 -102.20 94.07
CA MET A 34 54.84 -101.83 92.80
C MET A 34 54.01 -102.33 91.60
N LEU A 35 53.45 -103.54 91.68
CA LEU A 35 52.55 -104.08 90.64
C LEU A 35 51.23 -103.30 90.54
N ILE A 36 50.68 -102.84 91.67
CA ILE A 36 49.46 -102.00 91.67
C ILE A 36 49.76 -100.63 91.06
N ASP A 37 50.87 -100.00 91.44
CA ASP A 37 51.29 -98.70 90.91
C ASP A 37 51.58 -98.79 89.40
N GLU A 38 52.23 -99.86 88.94
CA GLU A 38 52.47 -100.09 87.51
C GLU A 38 51.17 -100.37 86.74
N ARG A 39 50.21 -101.09 87.34
CA ARG A 39 48.88 -101.28 86.74
C ARG A 39 48.13 -99.95 86.60
N LEU A 40 48.14 -99.12 87.64
CA LEU A 40 47.54 -97.79 87.61
C LEU A 40 48.22 -96.90 86.56
N ARG A 41 49.55 -96.99 86.42
CA ARG A 41 50.31 -96.27 85.39
C ARG A 41 49.94 -96.74 83.99
N CYS A 42 49.82 -98.05 83.79
CA CYS A 42 49.38 -98.64 82.52
C CYS A 42 47.94 -98.20 82.17
N ASP A 43 47.03 -98.21 83.14
CA ASP A 43 45.66 -97.73 82.97
C ASP A 43 45.63 -96.23 82.63
N HIS A 44 46.44 -95.41 83.30
CA HIS A 44 46.57 -93.98 82.99
C HIS A 44 47.11 -93.74 81.58
N HIS A 45 48.15 -94.48 81.15
CA HIS A 45 48.67 -94.40 79.78
C HIS A 45 47.63 -94.82 78.74
N LYS A 46 46.83 -95.85 79.04
CA LYS A 46 45.74 -96.30 78.18
C LYS A 46 44.65 -95.22 78.05
N THR A 47 44.24 -94.61 79.17
CA THR A 47 43.28 -93.50 79.16
C THR A 47 43.82 -92.31 78.36
N ASN A 48 45.08 -91.91 78.60
CA ASN A 48 45.70 -90.79 77.87
C ASN A 48 45.77 -91.06 76.36
N TYR A 49 46.14 -92.28 75.96
CA TYR A 49 46.16 -92.67 74.55
C TYR A 49 44.74 -92.62 73.93
N GLN A 50 43.72 -93.08 74.65
CA GLN A 50 42.34 -93.02 74.19
C GLN A 50 41.85 -91.57 74.04
N THR A 51 42.15 -90.69 75.01
CA THR A 51 41.84 -89.26 74.92
C THR A 51 42.56 -88.60 73.74
N LEU A 52 43.86 -88.87 73.58
CA LEU A 52 44.64 -88.31 72.48
C LEU A 52 44.12 -88.77 71.11
N LYS A 53 43.73 -90.04 70.99
CA LYS A 53 43.12 -90.58 69.77
C LYS A 53 41.79 -89.90 69.47
N ALA A 54 40.93 -89.71 70.48
CA ALA A 54 39.65 -89.02 70.33
C ALA A 54 39.83 -87.56 69.89
N GLU A 55 40.76 -86.83 70.52
CA GLU A 55 41.09 -85.46 70.14
C GLU A 55 41.71 -85.37 68.74
N HIS A 56 42.59 -86.31 68.36
CA HIS A 56 43.13 -86.37 67.00
C HIS A 56 42.02 -86.59 65.96
N THR A 57 41.10 -87.53 66.19
CA THR A 57 39.96 -87.76 65.29
C THR A 57 39.07 -86.52 65.21
N ARG A 58 38.76 -85.88 66.35
CA ARG A 58 37.98 -84.65 66.38
C ARG A 58 38.64 -83.52 65.58
N LEU A 59 39.94 -83.30 65.77
CA LEU A 59 40.69 -82.27 65.05
C LEU A 59 40.77 -82.57 63.54
N GLN A 60 40.91 -83.85 63.18
CA GLN A 60 40.90 -84.29 61.79
C GLN A 60 39.54 -84.02 61.11
N ASP A 61 38.43 -84.29 61.82
CA ASP A 61 37.08 -84.00 61.33
C ASP A 61 36.83 -82.48 61.21
N GLU A 62 37.28 -81.70 62.19
CA GLU A 62 37.23 -80.23 62.14
C GLU A 62 38.04 -79.67 60.97
N TYR A 63 39.28 -80.16 60.77
CA TYR A 63 40.13 -79.79 59.65
C TYR A 63 39.47 -80.11 58.30
N MET A 64 38.89 -81.30 58.16
CA MET A 64 38.20 -81.72 56.94
C MET A 64 36.94 -80.87 56.68
N LYS A 65 36.17 -80.51 57.71
CA LYS A 65 35.04 -79.58 57.60
C LYS A 65 35.50 -78.20 57.13
N SER A 66 36.53 -77.63 57.75
CA SER A 66 37.10 -76.33 57.34
C SER A 66 37.65 -76.36 55.91
N GLN A 67 38.28 -77.45 55.49
CA GLN A 67 38.78 -77.60 54.12
C GLN A 67 37.63 -77.65 53.10
N ASN A 68 36.54 -78.36 53.40
CA ASN A 68 35.36 -78.42 52.54
C ASN A 68 34.63 -77.07 52.48
N GLU A 69 34.55 -76.36 53.60
CA GLU A 69 34.03 -74.99 53.69
C GLU A 69 34.82 -74.04 52.79
N LEU A 70 36.15 -74.08 52.87
CA LEU A 70 37.03 -73.25 52.05
C LEU A 70 36.83 -73.52 50.56
N LYS A 71 36.72 -74.79 50.15
CA LYS A 71 36.44 -75.17 48.76
C LYS A 71 35.09 -74.60 48.28
N ARG A 72 34.04 -74.69 49.11
CA ARG A 72 32.73 -74.14 48.78
C ARG A 72 32.76 -72.62 48.61
N LEU A 73 33.40 -71.91 49.55
CA LEU A 73 33.55 -70.45 49.48
C LEU A 73 34.37 -70.00 48.27
N LEU A 74 35.38 -70.77 47.86
CA LEU A 74 36.16 -70.48 46.64
C LEU A 74 35.30 -70.61 45.38
N ILE A 75 34.47 -71.65 45.28
CA ILE A 75 33.54 -71.83 44.15
C ILE A 75 32.50 -70.71 44.14
N GLU A 76 31.94 -70.36 45.29
CA GLU A 76 30.96 -69.29 45.42
C GLU A 76 31.55 -67.92 45.03
N LYS A 77 32.77 -67.62 45.51
CA LYS A 77 33.50 -66.41 45.11
C LYS A 77 33.70 -66.36 43.61
N GLN A 78 34.13 -67.46 42.98
CA GLN A 78 34.33 -67.54 41.54
C GLN A 78 33.02 -67.31 40.77
N SER A 79 31.93 -67.99 41.17
CA SER A 79 30.62 -67.82 40.56
C SER A 79 30.09 -66.38 40.69
N ASN A 80 30.29 -65.75 41.85
CA ASN A 80 29.89 -64.36 42.05
C ASN A 80 30.73 -63.39 41.22
N GLN A 81 32.03 -63.66 41.06
CA GLN A 81 32.90 -62.87 40.19
C GLN A 81 32.46 -62.96 38.71
N GLU A 82 32.09 -64.15 38.23
CA GLU A 82 31.57 -64.34 36.87
C GLU A 82 30.23 -63.60 36.67
N LYS A 83 29.30 -63.69 37.63
CA LYS A 83 28.03 -62.94 37.59
C LYS A 83 28.24 -61.43 37.55
N LEU A 84 29.17 -60.92 38.36
CA LEU A 84 29.51 -59.48 38.36
C LEU A 84 30.14 -59.07 37.03
N GLN A 85 30.97 -59.92 36.44
CA GLN A 85 31.58 -59.64 35.14
C GLN A 85 30.55 -59.60 34.01
N LEU A 86 29.57 -60.52 34.01
CA LEU A 86 28.46 -60.50 33.06
C LEU A 86 27.61 -59.24 33.21
N LEU A 87 27.22 -58.89 34.43
CA LEU A 87 26.44 -57.68 34.70
C LEU A 87 27.18 -56.40 34.27
N LEU A 88 28.50 -56.34 34.48
CA LEU A 88 29.33 -55.22 34.02
C LEU A 88 29.34 -55.11 32.49
N GLU A 89 29.36 -56.23 31.79
CA GLU A 89 29.34 -56.24 30.33
C GLU A 89 27.96 -55.83 29.77
N GLU A 90 26.87 -56.30 30.39
CA GLU A 90 25.51 -55.87 30.05
C GLU A 90 25.34 -54.36 30.23
N LEU A 91 25.73 -53.80 31.37
CA LEU A 91 25.64 -52.36 31.64
C LEU A 91 26.49 -51.51 30.68
N ARG A 92 27.66 -52.02 30.26
CA ARG A 92 28.48 -51.37 29.24
C ARG A 92 27.79 -51.38 27.88
N GLY A 93 27.17 -52.50 27.52
CA GLY A 93 26.37 -52.63 26.29
C GLY A 93 25.22 -51.63 26.27
N GLU A 94 24.41 -51.59 27.33
CA GLU A 94 23.30 -50.64 27.46
C GLU A 94 23.77 -49.18 27.37
N LEU A 95 24.89 -48.83 28.00
CA LEU A 95 25.45 -47.48 27.94
C LEU A 95 25.82 -47.08 26.50
N VAL A 96 26.40 -48.00 25.73
CA VAL A 96 26.75 -47.77 24.32
C VAL A 96 25.49 -47.57 23.48
N GLU A 97 24.47 -48.42 23.64
CA GLU A 97 23.20 -48.26 22.94
C GLU A 97 22.52 -46.92 23.28
N LYS A 98 22.43 -46.56 24.56
CA LYS A 98 21.85 -45.28 24.99
C LYS A 98 22.63 -44.08 24.46
N THR A 99 23.96 -44.18 24.38
CA THR A 99 24.79 -43.12 23.79
C THR A 99 24.50 -42.97 22.30
N LYS A 100 24.35 -44.09 21.58
CA LYS A 100 24.01 -44.07 20.15
C LYS A 100 22.62 -43.46 19.91
N ASP A 101 21.61 -43.87 20.66
CA ASP A 101 20.24 -43.33 20.56
C ASP A 101 20.21 -41.81 20.82
N LEU A 102 20.99 -41.35 21.81
CA LEU A 102 21.08 -39.94 22.16
C LEU A 102 21.74 -39.12 21.03
N GLU A 103 22.76 -39.65 20.38
CA GLU A 103 23.42 -38.99 19.25
C GLU A 103 22.51 -38.96 18.02
N GLU A 104 21.73 -40.02 17.76
CA GLU A 104 20.71 -40.03 16.70
C GLU A 104 19.62 -38.99 16.96
N MET A 105 19.12 -38.90 18.20
CA MET A 105 18.11 -37.90 18.56
C MET A 105 18.64 -36.47 18.41
N LYS A 106 19.89 -36.18 18.80
CA LYS A 106 20.50 -34.86 18.58
C LYS A 106 20.54 -34.45 17.10
N MET A 107 20.71 -35.40 16.19
CA MET A 107 20.72 -35.13 14.75
C MET A 107 19.33 -34.79 14.20
N GLN A 108 18.29 -35.44 14.74
CA GLN A 108 16.89 -35.23 14.36
C GLN A 108 16.28 -33.97 14.99
N VAL A 109 16.69 -33.61 16.21
CA VAL A 109 16.17 -32.44 16.90
C VAL A 109 16.50 -31.15 16.13
N LEU A 110 15.52 -30.25 16.11
CA LEU A 110 15.69 -28.92 15.55
C LEU A 110 16.67 -28.13 16.42
N THR A 111 17.87 -27.93 15.90
CA THR A 111 18.89 -27.12 16.58
C THR A 111 18.57 -25.64 16.43
N PRO A 112 19.04 -24.78 17.36
CA PRO A 112 18.88 -23.33 17.23
C PRO A 112 19.38 -22.78 15.89
N GLN A 113 20.47 -23.33 15.36
CA GLN A 113 21.02 -22.93 14.05
C GLN A 113 20.09 -23.30 12.90
N LYS A 114 19.51 -24.52 12.91
CA LYS A 114 18.51 -24.93 11.90
C LYS A 114 17.25 -24.06 12.00
N LEU A 115 16.84 -23.69 13.20
CA LEU A 115 15.71 -22.78 13.41
C LEU A 115 15.98 -21.37 12.87
N GLU A 116 17.18 -20.84 13.10
CA GLU A 116 17.59 -19.52 12.58
C GLU A 116 17.64 -19.51 11.05
N LEU A 117 18.19 -20.58 10.44
CA LEU A 117 18.16 -20.75 8.98
C LEU A 117 16.72 -20.81 8.45
N LEU A 118 15.83 -21.57 9.10
CA LEU A 118 14.43 -21.67 8.70
C LEU A 118 13.72 -20.31 8.82
N ARG A 119 13.98 -19.54 9.88
CA ARG A 119 13.45 -18.18 10.03
C ARG A 119 13.95 -17.25 8.93
N ALA A 120 15.23 -17.31 8.59
CA ALA A 120 15.81 -16.53 7.50
C ALA A 120 15.17 -16.89 6.15
N GLN A 121 14.94 -18.19 5.89
CA GLN A 121 14.24 -18.67 4.69
C GLN A 121 12.80 -18.16 4.63
N ILE A 122 12.04 -18.28 5.73
CA ILE A 122 10.66 -17.75 5.81
C ILE A 122 10.65 -16.23 5.55
N GLN A 123 11.59 -15.50 6.13
CA GLN A 123 11.68 -14.06 5.96
C GLN A 123 12.02 -13.66 4.51
N GLN A 124 12.91 -14.41 3.85
CA GLN A 124 13.33 -14.16 2.49
C GLN A 124 12.28 -14.58 1.46
N GLU A 125 11.68 -15.76 1.61
CA GLU A 125 10.77 -16.35 0.62
C GLU A 125 9.33 -15.88 0.76
N LEU A 126 8.90 -15.51 1.98
CA LEU A 126 7.51 -15.16 2.26
C LEU A 126 7.37 -13.72 2.77
N GLU A 127 8.01 -13.37 3.89
CA GLU A 127 7.71 -12.09 4.54
C GLU A 127 8.14 -10.88 3.70
N THR A 128 9.31 -10.92 3.07
CA THR A 128 9.84 -9.82 2.26
C THR A 128 9.00 -9.61 0.98
N PRO A 129 8.72 -10.64 0.17
CA PRO A 129 7.88 -10.49 -1.02
C PRO A 129 6.44 -10.08 -0.70
N MET A 130 5.87 -10.57 0.41
CA MET A 130 4.54 -10.13 0.83
C MET A 130 4.53 -8.66 1.21
N ARG A 131 5.54 -8.19 1.96
CA ARG A 131 5.68 -6.78 2.33
C ARG A 131 5.80 -5.87 1.10
N GLU A 132 6.61 -6.28 0.12
CA GLU A 132 6.76 -5.54 -1.14
C GLU A 132 5.43 -5.48 -1.91
N ARG A 133 4.73 -6.61 -2.05
CA ARG A 133 3.40 -6.65 -2.68
C ARG A 133 2.39 -5.73 -2.01
N PHE A 134 2.37 -5.68 -0.68
CA PHE A 134 1.48 -4.76 0.04
C PHE A 134 1.84 -3.30 -0.21
N ARG A 135 3.14 -2.95 -0.20
CA ARG A 135 3.59 -1.60 -0.52
C ARG A 135 3.19 -1.20 -1.94
N ASP A 136 3.41 -2.08 -2.92
CA ASP A 136 3.09 -1.81 -4.32
C ASP A 136 1.57 -1.61 -4.52
N LEU A 137 0.75 -2.40 -3.82
CA LEU A 137 -0.70 -2.23 -3.81
C LEU A 137 -1.14 -0.91 -3.16
N ASP A 138 -0.53 -0.50 -2.04
CA ASP A 138 -0.80 0.78 -1.40
C ASP A 138 -0.44 1.96 -2.31
N GLU A 139 0.70 1.88 -3.01
CA GLU A 139 1.12 2.88 -4.00
C GLU A 139 0.13 2.97 -5.18
N GLU A 140 -0.34 1.83 -5.68
CA GLU A 140 -1.33 1.77 -6.76
C GLU A 140 -2.69 2.35 -6.33
N VAL A 141 -3.14 2.07 -5.09
CA VAL A 141 -4.36 2.65 -4.52
C VAL A 141 -4.25 4.17 -4.42
N GLU A 142 -3.13 4.69 -3.91
CA GLU A 142 -2.94 6.14 -3.79
C GLU A 142 -2.82 6.82 -5.17
N LYS A 143 -2.22 6.15 -6.17
CA LYS A 143 -2.22 6.61 -7.56
C LYS A 143 -3.63 6.74 -8.12
N TYR A 144 -4.45 5.68 -8.04
CA TYR A 144 -5.82 5.74 -8.53
C TYR A 144 -6.67 6.76 -7.77
N ARG A 145 -6.43 6.94 -6.47
CA ARG A 145 -7.09 7.97 -5.66
C ARG A 145 -6.74 9.38 -6.14
N ALA A 146 -5.48 9.64 -6.46
CA ALA A 146 -5.03 10.92 -7.00
C ALA A 146 -5.64 11.18 -8.39
N GLU A 147 -5.64 10.18 -9.28
CA GLU A 147 -6.25 10.26 -10.61
C GLU A 147 -7.77 10.51 -10.53
N TYR A 148 -8.47 9.77 -9.68
CA TYR A 148 -9.90 9.97 -9.43
C TYR A 148 -10.20 11.38 -8.94
N ASN A 149 -9.42 11.87 -7.97
CA ASN A 149 -9.61 13.23 -7.45
C ASN A 149 -9.40 14.28 -8.54
N LYS A 150 -8.34 14.13 -9.35
CA LYS A 150 -8.06 15.01 -10.49
C LYS A 150 -9.24 15.01 -11.47
N LEU A 151 -9.68 13.83 -11.90
CA LEU A 151 -10.79 13.69 -12.85
C LEU A 151 -12.10 14.27 -12.29
N ARG A 152 -12.34 14.09 -10.98
CA ARG A 152 -13.49 14.68 -10.30
C ARG A 152 -13.45 16.21 -10.35
N TYR A 153 -12.30 16.82 -10.10
CA TYR A 153 -12.15 18.28 -10.21
C TYR A 153 -12.35 18.78 -11.64
N GLU A 154 -11.74 18.11 -12.63
CA GLU A 154 -11.91 18.44 -14.04
C GLU A 154 -13.37 18.32 -14.49
N HIS A 155 -14.08 17.27 -14.06
CA HIS A 155 -15.50 17.08 -14.34
C HIS A 155 -16.34 18.21 -13.74
N THR A 156 -16.13 18.57 -12.47
CA THR A 156 -16.86 19.68 -11.84
C THR A 156 -16.59 21.01 -12.53
N PHE A 157 -15.33 21.27 -12.88
CA PHE A 157 -14.94 22.48 -13.61
C PHE A 157 -15.64 22.55 -14.97
N LEU A 158 -15.56 21.49 -15.78
CA LEU A 158 -16.15 21.45 -17.11
C LEU A 158 -17.68 21.55 -17.07
N LYS A 159 -18.32 20.93 -16.07
CA LYS A 159 -19.76 21.06 -15.85
C LYS A 159 -20.16 22.51 -15.57
N SER A 160 -19.41 23.21 -14.72
CA SER A 160 -19.65 24.62 -14.42
C SER A 160 -19.49 25.51 -15.65
N GLU A 161 -18.44 25.30 -16.45
CA GLU A 161 -18.23 26.04 -17.70
C GLU A 161 -19.36 25.79 -18.70
N PHE A 162 -19.81 24.54 -18.83
CA PHE A 162 -20.93 24.19 -19.70
C PHE A 162 -22.24 24.84 -19.25
N GLU A 163 -22.55 24.81 -17.96
CA GLU A 163 -23.73 25.48 -17.38
C GLU A 163 -23.68 26.99 -17.61
N HIS A 164 -22.53 27.61 -17.37
CA HIS A 164 -22.32 29.04 -17.61
C HIS A 164 -22.52 29.42 -19.08
N GLN A 165 -21.90 28.69 -20.02
CA GLN A 165 -22.07 28.93 -21.45
C GLN A 165 -23.52 28.78 -21.89
N LYS A 166 -24.21 27.75 -21.40
CA LYS A 166 -25.62 27.51 -21.70
C LYS A 166 -26.49 28.69 -21.23
N GLU A 167 -26.23 29.22 -20.04
CA GLU A 167 -26.95 30.39 -19.50
C GLU A 167 -26.66 31.66 -20.31
N GLU A 168 -25.40 31.91 -20.68
CA GLU A 168 -25.03 33.05 -21.51
C GLU A 168 -25.67 32.97 -22.91
N PHE A 169 -25.66 31.80 -23.56
CA PHE A 169 -26.35 31.61 -24.84
C PHE A 169 -27.86 31.85 -24.72
N ALA A 170 -28.50 31.35 -23.66
CA ALA A 170 -29.93 31.59 -23.43
C ALA A 170 -30.23 33.07 -23.22
N ARG A 171 -29.36 33.79 -22.52
CA ARG A 171 -29.49 35.25 -22.31
C ARG A 171 -29.36 36.01 -23.63
N ILE A 172 -28.31 35.77 -24.40
CA ILE A 172 -28.06 36.45 -25.70
C ILE A 172 -29.24 36.19 -26.64
N LEU A 173 -29.70 34.94 -26.74
CA LEU A 173 -30.84 34.60 -27.59
C LEU A 173 -32.12 35.33 -27.15
N GLY A 174 -32.36 35.44 -25.84
CA GLY A 174 -33.48 36.20 -25.27
C GLY A 174 -33.39 37.69 -25.59
N GLU A 175 -32.21 38.29 -25.44
CA GLU A 175 -31.96 39.69 -25.76
C GLU A 175 -32.14 39.99 -27.26
N GLU A 176 -31.62 39.13 -28.14
CA GLU A 176 -31.81 39.26 -29.59
C GLU A 176 -33.28 39.12 -29.98
N LYS A 177 -33.98 38.15 -29.39
CA LYS A 177 -35.42 37.97 -29.62
C LYS A 177 -36.21 39.22 -29.27
N ILE A 178 -35.97 39.81 -28.09
CA ILE A 178 -36.63 41.05 -27.67
C ILE A 178 -36.32 42.21 -28.63
N LYS A 179 -35.05 42.35 -29.07
CA LYS A 179 -34.66 43.37 -30.05
C LYS A 179 -35.44 43.21 -31.36
N TYR A 180 -35.48 42.00 -31.93
CA TYR A 180 -36.21 41.74 -33.16
C TYR A 180 -37.72 41.92 -33.00
N GLU A 181 -38.31 41.48 -31.89
CA GLU A 181 -39.73 41.71 -31.61
C GLU A 181 -40.04 43.22 -31.53
N SER A 182 -39.19 44.02 -30.87
CA SER A 182 -39.37 45.47 -30.81
C SER A 182 -39.22 46.16 -32.18
N GLU A 183 -38.31 45.68 -33.02
CA GLU A 183 -38.11 46.17 -34.39
C GLU A 183 -39.31 45.85 -35.27
N ILE A 184 -39.86 44.64 -35.16
CA ILE A 184 -41.07 44.22 -35.88
C ILE A 184 -42.24 45.13 -35.50
N VAL A 185 -42.50 45.34 -34.21
CA VAL A 185 -43.58 46.21 -33.75
C VAL A 185 -43.42 47.63 -34.30
N ARG A 186 -42.21 48.20 -34.23
CA ARG A 186 -41.95 49.54 -34.79
C ARG A 186 -42.20 49.60 -36.30
N LEU A 187 -41.74 48.60 -37.04
CA LEU A 187 -41.94 48.54 -38.50
C LEU A 187 -43.42 48.32 -38.86
N GLU A 188 -44.18 47.59 -38.06
CA GLU A 188 -45.63 47.43 -38.20
C GLU A 188 -46.35 48.76 -37.97
N GLU A 189 -45.98 49.52 -36.93
CA GLU A 189 -46.48 50.87 -36.67
C GLU A 189 -46.16 51.83 -37.83
N ASP A 190 -44.91 51.87 -38.29
CA ASP A 190 -44.48 52.69 -39.43
C ASP A 190 -45.26 52.33 -40.71
N LYS A 191 -45.47 51.03 -40.96
CA LYS A 191 -46.25 50.54 -42.09
C LYS A 191 -47.72 50.98 -42.00
N GLU A 192 -48.35 50.87 -40.84
CA GLU A 192 -49.72 51.32 -40.62
C GLU A 192 -49.85 52.84 -40.80
N GLU A 193 -48.89 53.61 -40.30
CA GLU A 193 -48.85 55.07 -40.46
C GLU A 193 -48.71 55.48 -41.92
N LEU A 194 -47.78 54.87 -42.67
CA LEU A 194 -47.65 55.09 -44.11
C LEU A 194 -48.92 54.69 -44.86
N HIS A 195 -49.59 53.61 -44.46
CA HIS A 195 -50.85 53.19 -45.06
C HIS A 195 -51.99 54.20 -44.80
N LYS A 196 -52.08 54.74 -43.57
CA LYS A 196 -53.01 55.82 -43.23
C LYS A 196 -52.73 57.08 -44.04
N GLN A 197 -51.45 57.47 -44.17
CA GLN A 197 -51.06 58.62 -44.99
C GLN A 197 -51.48 58.42 -46.44
N LEU A 198 -51.21 57.26 -47.04
CA LEU A 198 -51.62 56.93 -48.40
C LEU A 198 -53.14 57.01 -48.60
N LEU A 199 -53.94 56.49 -47.67
CA LEU A 199 -55.40 56.55 -47.70
C LEU A 199 -55.94 57.98 -47.49
N SER A 200 -55.25 58.80 -46.71
CA SER A 200 -55.65 60.18 -46.41
C SER A 200 -55.37 61.16 -47.55
N VAL A 201 -54.47 60.80 -48.48
CA VAL A 201 -54.22 61.57 -49.70
C VAL A 201 -55.42 61.41 -50.62
N ASP A 202 -56.26 62.45 -50.70
CA ASP A 202 -57.34 62.55 -51.67
C ASP A 202 -56.75 62.45 -53.09
N PRO A 203 -57.01 61.37 -53.85
CA PRO A 203 -56.46 61.19 -55.20
C PRO A 203 -56.90 62.31 -56.15
N THR A 204 -58.00 62.98 -55.81
CA THR A 204 -58.55 64.08 -56.58
C THR A 204 -57.98 65.43 -56.20
N LYS A 205 -57.28 65.60 -55.06
CA LYS A 205 -56.68 66.90 -54.69
C LYS A 205 -55.60 67.31 -55.67
N ASP A 206 -54.69 66.39 -55.98
CA ASP A 206 -53.63 66.66 -56.95
C ASP A 206 -54.20 66.75 -58.36
N SER A 207 -55.20 65.95 -58.71
CA SER A 207 -55.94 66.09 -59.98
C SER A 207 -56.64 67.45 -60.11
N LYS A 208 -57.33 67.92 -59.06
CA LYS A 208 -58.00 69.23 -59.05
C LYS A 208 -56.99 70.37 -59.10
N ARG A 209 -55.86 70.25 -58.39
CA ARG A 209 -54.77 71.24 -58.42
C ARG A 209 -54.12 71.31 -59.81
N THR A 210 -53.86 70.17 -60.43
CA THR A 210 -53.32 70.11 -61.79
C THR A 210 -54.32 70.66 -62.81
N GLU A 211 -55.60 70.33 -62.71
CA GLU A 211 -56.65 70.92 -63.55
C GLU A 211 -56.75 72.43 -63.40
N GLN A 212 -56.70 72.95 -62.16
CA GLN A 212 -56.73 74.38 -61.90
C GLN A 212 -55.52 75.09 -62.52
N LEU A 213 -54.31 74.56 -62.31
CA LEU A 213 -53.09 75.08 -62.94
C LEU A 213 -53.16 75.00 -64.47
N LEU A 214 -53.81 73.97 -65.04
CA LEU A 214 -54.01 73.85 -66.48
C LEU A 214 -54.94 74.95 -67.01
N ARG A 215 -56.04 75.25 -66.30
CA ARG A 215 -56.96 76.36 -66.65
C ARG A 215 -56.26 77.72 -66.55
N GLU A 216 -55.49 77.94 -65.49
CA GLU A 216 -54.69 79.16 -65.32
C GLU A 216 -53.66 79.30 -66.44
N LYS A 217 -52.96 78.22 -66.81
CA LYS A 217 -52.03 78.20 -67.95
C LYS A 217 -52.75 78.60 -69.24
N VAL A 218 -53.91 78.01 -69.55
CA VAL A 218 -54.67 78.34 -70.76
C VAL A 218 -55.08 79.82 -70.76
N HIS A 219 -55.54 80.33 -69.63
CA HIS A 219 -55.93 81.73 -69.48
C HIS A 219 -54.73 82.68 -69.70
N LEU A 220 -53.57 82.37 -69.10
CA LEU A 220 -52.34 83.15 -69.30
C LEU A 220 -51.85 83.09 -70.76
N CYS A 221 -51.92 81.92 -71.41
CA CYS A 221 -51.58 81.80 -72.83
C CYS A 221 -52.51 82.65 -73.72
N GLN A 222 -53.81 82.71 -73.42
CA GLN A 222 -54.75 83.57 -74.14
C GLN A 222 -54.42 85.05 -73.93
N LYS A 223 -54.12 85.46 -72.70
CA LYS A 223 -53.70 86.83 -72.38
C LYS A 223 -52.40 87.20 -73.10
N LEU A 224 -51.43 86.30 -73.14
CA LEU A 224 -50.18 86.48 -73.89
C LEU A 224 -50.44 86.69 -75.37
N LYS A 225 -51.28 85.85 -76.01
CA LYS A 225 -51.68 86.03 -77.41
C LYS A 225 -52.36 87.37 -77.67
N GLY A 226 -53.22 87.82 -76.74
CA GLY A 226 -53.85 89.13 -76.82
C GLY A 226 -52.83 90.27 -76.78
N LEU A 227 -51.88 90.22 -75.84
CA LEU A 227 -50.79 91.20 -75.75
C LEU A 227 -49.84 91.14 -76.96
N GLU A 228 -49.55 89.96 -77.49
CA GLU A 228 -48.77 89.79 -78.72
C GLU A 228 -49.46 90.45 -79.92
N ALA A 229 -50.79 90.30 -80.04
CA ALA A 229 -51.58 90.96 -81.06
C ALA A 229 -51.57 92.49 -80.89
N GLU A 230 -51.75 92.98 -79.67
CA GLU A 230 -51.67 94.42 -79.36
C GLU A 230 -50.29 95.00 -79.70
N VAL A 231 -49.20 94.28 -79.37
CA VAL A 231 -47.84 94.69 -79.75
C VAL A 231 -47.66 94.70 -81.27
N ALA A 232 -48.25 93.73 -81.99
CA ALA A 232 -48.20 93.70 -83.45
C ALA A 232 -48.95 94.90 -84.06
N GLU A 233 -50.13 95.24 -83.53
CA GLU A 233 -50.91 96.42 -83.93
C GLU A 233 -50.14 97.72 -83.66
N LEU A 234 -49.59 97.90 -82.46
CA LEU A 234 -48.79 99.07 -82.11
C LEU A 234 -47.53 99.21 -82.98
N ARG A 235 -46.89 98.10 -83.37
CA ARG A 235 -45.77 98.12 -84.32
C ARG A 235 -46.22 98.56 -85.71
N ALA A 236 -47.35 98.06 -86.19
CA ALA A 236 -47.92 98.47 -87.47
C ALA A 236 -48.31 99.96 -87.47
N GLU A 237 -48.89 100.46 -86.38
CA GLU A 237 -49.23 101.88 -86.22
C GLU A 237 -47.97 102.78 -86.15
N LYS A 238 -46.93 102.32 -85.45
CA LYS A 238 -45.62 102.99 -85.43
C LYS A 238 -44.96 103.02 -86.82
N GLU A 239 -45.03 101.93 -87.57
CA GLU A 239 -44.49 101.88 -88.94
C GLU A 239 -45.27 102.79 -89.88
N ASN A 240 -46.60 102.82 -89.78
CA ASN A 240 -47.45 103.70 -90.58
C ASN A 240 -47.21 105.19 -90.27
N SER A 241 -47.13 105.54 -88.98
CA SER A 241 -46.77 106.91 -88.56
C SER A 241 -45.35 107.28 -88.97
N GLY A 242 -44.39 106.35 -88.89
CA GLY A 242 -43.03 106.51 -89.44
C GLY A 242 -43.04 106.78 -90.94
N ALA A 243 -43.79 105.99 -91.72
CA ALA A 243 -43.97 106.18 -93.16
C ALA A 243 -44.64 107.53 -93.48
N GLN A 244 -45.59 107.98 -92.65
CA GLN A 244 -46.24 109.28 -92.79
C GLN A 244 -45.24 110.43 -92.52
N VAL A 245 -44.41 110.32 -91.48
CA VAL A 245 -43.34 111.30 -91.19
C VAL A 245 -42.33 111.34 -92.33
N GLU A 246 -41.85 110.20 -92.82
CA GLU A 246 -40.95 110.16 -93.97
C GLU A 246 -41.57 110.77 -95.23
N ASN A 247 -42.86 110.54 -95.48
CA ASN A 247 -43.55 111.10 -96.64
C ASN A 247 -43.66 112.63 -96.53
N VAL A 248 -44.04 113.16 -95.36
CA VAL A 248 -44.04 114.60 -95.08
C VAL A 248 -42.63 115.18 -95.23
N GLN A 249 -41.61 114.50 -94.71
CA GLN A 249 -40.22 114.94 -94.80
C GLN A 249 -39.72 114.93 -96.25
N ARG A 250 -40.07 113.91 -97.05
CA ARG A 250 -39.79 113.87 -98.51
C ARG A 250 -40.46 115.04 -99.24
N ILE A 251 -41.72 115.34 -98.93
CA ILE A 251 -42.43 116.47 -99.53
C ILE A 251 -41.76 117.81 -99.14
N GLN A 252 -41.38 117.99 -97.87
CA GLN A 252 -40.66 119.18 -97.42
C GLN A 252 -39.29 119.34 -98.09
N VAL A 253 -38.51 118.26 -98.21
CA VAL A 253 -37.22 118.28 -98.93
C VAL A 253 -37.42 118.63 -100.41
N ARG A 254 -38.47 118.12 -101.05
CA ARG A 254 -38.81 118.48 -102.43
C ARG A 254 -39.15 119.96 -102.57
N GLN A 255 -39.96 120.51 -101.66
CA GLN A 255 -40.29 121.94 -101.64
C GLN A 255 -39.05 122.82 -101.40
N LEU A 256 -38.14 122.42 -100.50
CA LEU A 256 -36.87 123.11 -100.29
C LEU A 256 -35.98 123.09 -101.54
N ALA A 257 -35.92 121.97 -102.26
CA ALA A 257 -35.18 121.86 -103.52
C ALA A 257 -35.78 122.74 -104.62
N GLU A 258 -37.11 122.82 -104.72
CA GLU A 258 -37.82 123.73 -105.64
C GLU A 258 -37.56 125.22 -105.29
N MET A 259 -37.51 125.55 -104.00
CA MET A 259 -37.18 126.89 -103.52
C MET A 259 -35.70 127.27 -103.76
N GLN A 260 -34.78 126.30 -103.63
CA GLN A 260 -33.37 126.49 -104.01
C GLN A 260 -33.18 126.62 -105.53
N ALA A 261 -33.95 125.89 -106.35
CA ALA A 261 -33.90 126.01 -107.81
C ALA A 261 -34.42 127.37 -108.29
N THR A 262 -35.47 127.89 -107.65
CA THR A 262 -35.98 129.25 -107.92
C THR A 262 -34.98 130.33 -107.48
N LEU A 263 -34.32 130.19 -106.32
CA LEU A 263 -33.22 131.08 -105.93
C LEU A 263 -32.05 131.07 -106.92
N ARG A 264 -31.61 129.88 -107.40
CA ARG A 264 -30.56 129.79 -108.43
C ARG A 264 -31.00 130.38 -109.78
N SER A 265 -32.29 130.32 -110.12
CA SER A 265 -32.81 130.95 -111.34
C SER A 265 -32.80 132.48 -111.27
N LEU A 266 -32.86 133.06 -110.06
CA LEU A 266 -32.73 134.50 -109.81
C LEU A 266 -31.26 134.96 -109.80
N GLU A 267 -30.31 134.09 -109.47
CA GLU A 267 -28.86 134.38 -109.48
C GLU A 267 -28.21 134.36 -110.88
N VAL A 268 -28.87 133.77 -111.89
CA VAL A 268 -28.33 133.63 -113.27
C VAL A 268 -28.79 134.77 -114.21
N SER A 269 -29.53 135.77 -113.72
CA SER A 269 -30.02 136.90 -114.54
C SER A 269 -29.53 138.29 -114.09
N PHE A 270 -28.34 138.36 -113.46
CA PHE A 270 -27.55 139.59 -113.32
C PHE A 270 -26.29 139.54 -114.17
#